data_AF-A0A3S4I962-F1
#
_entry.id   AF-A0A3S4I962-F1
#
_cell.length_a   1.000
_cell.length_b   1.000
_cell.length_c   1.000
_cell.angle_alpha   90.00
_cell.angle_beta   90.00
_cell.angle_gamma   90.00
#
_symmetry.space_group_name_H-M   'P 1'
#
loop_
_entity.id
_entity.type
_entity.pdbx_description
1 polymer ?
#
loop_
_entity_poly.entity_id
_entity_poly.type
_entity_poly.pdbx_seq_one_letter_code
_entity_poly.pdbx_strand_id
1 'polypeptide(L)'
;MVLTTEDGGIFWCNGLAQQVLGLRWPDDNGQNILNLLRYPEFTQYLKTRDFIRPLNLVLNTGRHLEIRVMPYTDQQLLMVARDVTQMHQLEGARRNFFANVSHELRTPLTVLQGYLEMMQEQPLEGATREKALHTMREQTHRMEGLVKQLLTLSKIEAAPALLLNERVDVPMMLRVVEREAQALSQQKHTFTFEVDAG
;
A
#
# COMPACT_ATOMS: atom_id res chain seq x y z
N MET A 1 -11.08 -8.11 20.60
CA MET A 1 -10.89 -9.18 21.59
C MET A 1 -12.21 -9.88 21.82
N VAL A 2 -12.18 -11.21 21.78
CA VAL A 2 -13.31 -12.10 22.05
C VAL A 2 -12.82 -13.15 23.02
N LEU A 3 -13.59 -13.43 24.07
CA LEU A 3 -13.34 -14.54 24.98
C LEU A 3 -14.36 -15.64 24.69
N THR A 4 -13.86 -16.87 24.55
CA THR A 4 -14.69 -18.05 24.31
C THR A 4 -14.36 -19.15 25.31
N THR A 5 -15.32 -20.02 25.56
CA THR A 5 -15.05 -21.31 26.19
C THR A 5 -14.19 -22.17 25.26
N GLU A 6 -13.65 -23.25 25.81
CA GLU A 6 -12.88 -24.24 25.05
C GLU A 6 -13.69 -24.85 23.88
N ASP A 7 -15.00 -25.00 24.04
CA ASP A 7 -15.94 -25.49 23.03
C ASP A 7 -16.33 -24.41 21.99
N GLY A 8 -15.83 -23.18 22.15
CA GLY A 8 -16.06 -22.06 21.23
C GLY A 8 -17.29 -21.20 21.57
N GLY A 9 -17.93 -21.37 22.73
CA GLY A 9 -19.03 -20.53 23.17
C GLY A 9 -18.54 -19.14 23.56
N ILE A 10 -19.01 -18.09 22.89
CA ILE A 10 -18.62 -16.71 23.22
C ILE A 10 -19.30 -16.29 24.52
N PHE A 11 -18.53 -15.77 25.48
CA PHE A 11 -19.09 -15.19 26.71
C PHE A 11 -18.71 -13.73 26.93
N TRP A 12 -17.83 -13.17 26.08
CA TRP A 12 -17.54 -11.74 26.06
C TRP A 12 -16.87 -11.30 24.75
N CYS A 13 -17.15 -10.08 24.29
CA CYS A 13 -16.36 -9.42 23.25
C CYS A 13 -16.33 -7.90 23.46
N ASN A 14 -15.25 -7.25 23.02
CA ASN A 14 -15.16 -5.79 23.04
C ASN A 14 -15.79 -5.15 21.79
N GLY A 15 -16.06 -3.84 21.85
CA GLY A 15 -16.66 -3.10 20.74
C GLY A 15 -15.85 -3.18 19.43
N LEU A 16 -14.51 -3.22 19.52
CA LEU A 16 -13.68 -3.41 18.33
C LEU A 16 -13.93 -4.77 17.66
N ALA A 17 -14.08 -5.85 18.43
CA ALA A 17 -14.43 -7.15 17.87
C ALA A 17 -15.83 -7.15 17.24
N GLN A 18 -16.80 -6.44 17.84
CA GLN A 18 -18.13 -6.27 17.23
C GLN A 18 -18.03 -5.61 15.85
N GLN A 19 -17.27 -4.53 15.73
CA GLN A 19 -17.08 -3.81 14.46
C GLN A 19 -16.29 -4.58 13.41
N VAL A 20 -15.25 -5.31 13.82
CA VAL A 20 -14.31 -5.97 12.91
C VAL A 20 -14.83 -7.34 12.47
N LEU A 21 -15.44 -8.10 13.39
CA LEU A 21 -15.95 -9.46 13.14
C LEU A 21 -17.46 -9.50 12.86
N GLY A 22 -18.17 -8.37 13.01
CA GLY A 22 -19.62 -8.30 12.81
C GLY A 22 -20.44 -8.98 13.93
N LEU A 23 -19.88 -9.12 15.13
CA LEU A 23 -20.56 -9.72 16.28
C LEU A 23 -21.55 -8.73 16.88
N ARG A 24 -22.70 -9.24 17.35
CA ARG A 24 -23.75 -8.49 18.03
C ARG A 24 -23.73 -8.83 19.52
N TRP A 25 -23.31 -7.90 20.35
CA TRP A 25 -23.29 -8.09 21.80
C TRP A 25 -24.39 -7.26 22.47
N PRO A 26 -25.16 -7.81 23.43
CA PRO A 26 -25.04 -9.13 24.06
C PRO A 26 -25.78 -10.30 23.36
N ASP A 27 -26.43 -10.07 22.21
CA ASP A 27 -27.28 -11.07 21.53
C ASP A 27 -26.57 -12.38 21.15
N ASP A 28 -25.27 -12.32 20.87
CA ASP A 28 -24.45 -13.48 20.51
C ASP A 28 -23.85 -14.22 21.73
N ASN A 29 -24.21 -13.83 22.96
CA ASN A 29 -23.76 -14.51 24.18
C ASN A 29 -24.19 -15.98 24.21
N GLY A 30 -23.24 -16.87 24.52
CA GLY A 30 -23.43 -18.32 24.55
C GLY A 30 -23.44 -18.98 23.17
N GLN A 31 -23.48 -18.22 22.07
CA GLN A 31 -23.40 -18.80 20.73
C GLN A 31 -21.99 -19.28 20.40
N ASN A 32 -21.89 -20.32 19.58
CA ASN A 32 -20.60 -20.83 19.13
C ASN A 32 -19.99 -19.89 18.08
N ILE A 33 -18.75 -19.46 18.30
CA ILE A 33 -18.01 -18.57 17.38
C ILE A 33 -17.91 -19.12 15.95
N LEU A 34 -17.92 -20.45 15.78
CA LEU A 34 -17.90 -21.10 14.46
C LEU A 34 -19.21 -20.89 13.67
N ASN A 35 -20.33 -20.70 14.35
CA ASN A 35 -21.62 -20.43 13.72
C ASN A 35 -21.75 -18.96 13.26
N LEU A 36 -21.01 -18.08 13.92
CA LEU A 36 -20.98 -16.63 13.66
C LEU A 36 -19.96 -16.30 12.58
N LEU A 37 -18.77 -16.91 12.65
CA LEU A 37 -17.70 -16.80 11.65
C LEU A 37 -17.64 -18.06 10.80
N ARG A 38 -18.46 -18.08 9.74
CA ARG A 38 -18.61 -19.25 8.84
C ARG A 38 -17.54 -19.31 7.76
N TYR A 39 -16.28 -19.31 8.18
CA TYR A 39 -15.14 -19.44 7.28
C TYR A 39 -14.48 -20.81 7.46
N PRO A 40 -14.25 -21.57 6.37
CA PRO A 40 -13.61 -22.89 6.46
C PRO A 40 -12.23 -22.84 7.10
N GLU A 41 -11.39 -21.85 6.75
CA GLU A 41 -10.04 -21.74 7.33
C GLU A 41 -10.08 -21.44 8.82
N PHE A 42 -11.06 -20.62 9.26
CA PHE A 42 -11.28 -20.32 10.67
C PHE A 42 -11.73 -21.55 11.46
N THR A 43 -12.63 -22.33 10.88
CA THR A 43 -13.10 -23.59 11.49
C THR A 43 -11.95 -24.58 11.62
N GLN A 44 -11.11 -24.71 10.59
CA GLN A 44 -9.94 -25.57 10.62
C GLN A 44 -8.93 -25.09 11.67
N TYR A 45 -8.67 -23.78 11.75
CA TYR A 45 -7.73 -23.18 12.70
C TYR A 45 -8.10 -23.46 14.16
N LEU A 46 -9.39 -23.33 14.52
CA LEU A 46 -9.86 -23.65 15.87
C LEU A 46 -9.86 -25.15 16.17
N LYS A 47 -10.09 -26.00 15.16
CA LYS A 47 -10.09 -27.46 15.32
C LYS A 47 -8.69 -28.06 15.45
N THR A 48 -7.72 -27.57 14.67
CA THR A 48 -6.33 -28.06 14.73
C THR A 48 -5.59 -27.60 15.97
N ARG A 49 -6.06 -26.50 16.60
CA ARG A 49 -5.45 -25.88 17.78
C ARG A 49 -3.96 -25.52 17.62
N ASP A 50 -3.50 -25.38 16.38
CA ASP A 50 -2.17 -24.86 16.09
C ASP A 50 -2.17 -23.34 16.18
N PHE A 51 -2.11 -22.84 17.42
CA PHE A 51 -2.13 -21.41 17.72
C PHE A 51 -0.75 -20.75 17.65
N ILE A 52 0.29 -21.48 17.21
CA ILE A 52 1.64 -20.92 17.03
C ILE A 52 1.62 -19.85 15.93
N ARG A 53 0.82 -20.08 14.89
CA ARG A 53 0.68 -19.14 13.76
C ARG A 53 -0.65 -18.40 13.84
N PRO A 54 -0.69 -17.11 13.51
CA PRO A 54 -1.95 -16.41 13.32
C PRO A 54 -2.69 -16.97 12.09
N LEU A 55 -4.01 -16.89 12.12
CA LEU A 55 -4.84 -17.10 10.94
C LEU A 55 -5.03 -15.76 10.21
N ASN A 56 -4.67 -15.71 8.93
CA ASN A 56 -5.03 -14.59 8.07
C ASN A 56 -6.30 -14.92 7.29
N LEU A 57 -7.29 -14.03 7.35
CA LEU A 57 -8.60 -14.25 6.78
C LEU A 57 -9.04 -13.04 5.97
N VAL A 58 -9.60 -13.28 4.78
CA VAL A 58 -10.19 -12.23 3.95
C VAL A 58 -11.70 -12.34 4.09
N LEU A 59 -12.32 -11.30 4.65
CA LEU A 59 -13.77 -11.23 4.76
C LEU A 59 -14.40 -10.94 3.39
N ASN A 60 -15.69 -11.25 3.26
CA ASN A 60 -16.46 -10.95 2.04
C ASN A 60 -16.54 -9.45 1.75
N THR A 61 -16.30 -8.62 2.76
CA THR A 61 -16.19 -7.16 2.67
C THR A 61 -14.87 -6.67 2.06
N GLY A 62 -13.92 -7.57 1.77
CA GLY A 62 -12.58 -7.25 1.30
C GLY A 62 -11.60 -6.85 2.40
N ARG A 63 -12.01 -6.89 3.68
CA ARG A 63 -11.12 -6.64 4.82
C ARG A 63 -10.21 -7.84 5.07
N HIS A 64 -8.96 -7.55 5.39
CA HIS A 64 -7.98 -8.55 5.82
C HIS A 64 -7.87 -8.54 7.33
N LEU A 65 -8.08 -9.69 7.96
CA LEU A 65 -7.98 -9.88 9.40
C LEU A 65 -6.84 -10.84 9.74
N GLU A 66 -6.04 -10.46 10.73
CA GLU A 66 -5.14 -11.38 11.44
C GLU A 66 -5.84 -11.80 12.74
N ILE A 67 -6.11 -13.09 12.89
CA ILE A 67 -6.72 -13.67 14.09
C ILE A 67 -5.68 -14.49 14.84
N ARG A 68 -5.47 -14.14 16.11
CA ARG A 68 -4.63 -14.88 17.05
C ARG A 68 -5.49 -15.43 18.16
N VAL A 69 -5.33 -16.72 18.45
CA VAL A 69 -5.98 -17.38 19.58
C VAL A 69 -4.90 -17.76 20.58
N MET A 70 -5.17 -17.56 21.86
CA MET A 70 -4.26 -17.97 22.94
C MET A 70 -5.08 -18.53 24.11
N PRO A 71 -4.57 -19.54 24.82
CA PRO A 71 -5.19 -19.98 26.07
C PRO A 71 -5.22 -18.83 27.06
N TYR A 72 -6.37 -18.60 27.69
CA TYR A 72 -6.53 -17.60 28.75
C TYR A 72 -6.58 -18.26 30.13
N THR A 73 -7.28 -19.40 30.23
CA THR A 73 -7.31 -20.30 31.39
C THR A 73 -7.49 -21.74 30.87
N ASP A 74 -7.52 -22.73 31.77
CA ASP A 74 -7.67 -24.15 31.42
C ASP A 74 -8.89 -24.47 30.54
N GLN A 75 -9.95 -23.65 30.58
CA GLN A 75 -11.19 -23.87 29.81
C GLN A 75 -11.61 -22.66 28.97
N GLN A 76 -10.73 -21.69 28.77
CA GLN A 76 -11.05 -20.44 28.06
C GLN A 76 -9.97 -20.05 27.06
N LEU A 77 -10.41 -19.53 25.93
CA LEU A 77 -9.57 -19.02 24.87
C LEU A 77 -9.79 -17.51 24.72
N LEU A 78 -8.70 -16.77 24.54
CA LEU A 78 -8.71 -15.38 24.13
C LEU A 78 -8.39 -15.29 22.65
N MET A 79 -9.27 -14.63 21.91
CA MET A 79 -9.11 -14.35 20.49
C MET A 79 -8.92 -12.86 20.26
N VAL A 80 -7.88 -12.52 19.51
CA VAL A 80 -7.56 -11.17 19.08
C VAL A 80 -7.67 -11.14 17.57
N ALA A 81 -8.65 -10.40 17.06
CA ALA A 81 -8.76 -10.07 15.64
C ALA A 81 -8.21 -8.66 15.42
N ARG A 82 -7.24 -8.53 14.51
CA ARG A 82 -6.65 -7.26 14.09
C ARG A 82 -6.98 -7.02 12.63
N ASP A 83 -7.53 -5.84 12.33
CA ASP A 83 -7.66 -5.39 10.95
C ASP A 83 -6.27 -5.03 10.41
N VAL A 84 -5.82 -5.75 9.40
CA VAL A 84 -4.54 -5.59 8.71
C VAL A 84 -4.75 -5.17 7.25
N THR A 85 -5.96 -4.71 6.91
CA THR A 85 -6.32 -4.30 5.54
C THR A 85 -5.39 -3.22 5.00
N GLN A 86 -5.13 -2.16 5.77
CA GLN A 86 -4.22 -1.09 5.33
C GLN A 86 -2.80 -1.59 5.08
N MET A 87 -2.29 -2.48 5.93
CA MET A 87 -0.96 -3.06 5.77
C MET A 87 -0.87 -3.88 4.48
N HIS A 88 -1.87 -4.73 4.20
CA HIS A 88 -1.92 -5.48 2.95
C HIS A 88 -2.12 -4.59 1.71
N GLN A 89 -2.90 -3.51 1.80
CA GLN A 89 -3.06 -2.56 0.71
C GLN A 89 -1.75 -1.84 0.40
N LEU A 90 -1.01 -1.42 1.43
CA LEU A 90 0.32 -0.82 1.26
C LEU A 90 1.31 -1.82 0.66
N GLU A 91 1.35 -3.06 1.15
CA GLU A 91 2.18 -4.11 0.55
C GLU A 91 1.83 -4.38 -0.92
N GLY A 92 0.53 -4.40 -1.25
CA GLY A 92 0.04 -4.56 -2.61
C GLY A 92 0.44 -3.39 -3.51
N ALA A 93 0.22 -2.15 -3.05
CA ALA A 93 0.63 -0.94 -3.75
C ALA A 93 2.15 -0.92 -3.97
N ARG A 94 2.93 -1.30 -2.97
CA ARG A 94 4.39 -1.44 -3.08
C ARG A 94 4.79 -2.45 -4.16
N ARG A 95 4.21 -3.65 -4.15
CA ARG A 95 4.51 -4.67 -5.18
C ARG A 95 4.17 -4.18 -6.57
N ASN A 96 3.00 -3.56 -6.74
CA ASN A 96 2.55 -3.00 -8.01
C ASN A 96 3.48 -1.87 -8.46
N PHE A 97 3.91 -0.99 -7.55
CA PHE A 97 4.87 0.06 -7.85
C PHE A 97 6.21 -0.50 -8.33
N PHE A 98 6.79 -1.47 -7.62
CA PHE A 98 8.05 -2.11 -8.05
C PHE A 98 7.92 -2.81 -9.40
N ALA A 99 6.79 -3.48 -9.65
CA ALA A 99 6.52 -4.09 -10.95
C ALA A 99 6.48 -3.03 -12.05
N ASN A 100 5.72 -1.95 -11.84
CA ASN A 100 5.59 -0.85 -12.79
C ASN A 100 6.94 -0.19 -13.09
N VAL A 101 7.73 0.14 -12.06
CA VAL A 101 9.07 0.72 -12.24
C VAL A 101 9.98 -0.23 -13.01
N SER A 102 9.95 -1.53 -12.71
CA SER A 102 10.77 -2.51 -13.43
C SER A 102 10.41 -2.58 -14.92
N HIS A 103 9.11 -2.51 -15.25
CA HIS A 103 8.66 -2.45 -16.63
C HIS A 103 9.06 -1.14 -17.31
N GLU A 104 8.86 -0.01 -16.63
CA GLU A 104 9.20 1.32 -17.14
C GLU A 104 10.70 1.56 -17.30
N LEU A 105 11.56 0.86 -16.57
CA LEU A 105 13.01 0.88 -16.77
C LEU A 105 13.47 -0.04 -17.91
N ARG A 106 12.73 -1.12 -18.20
CA ARG A 106 13.12 -2.05 -19.27
C ARG A 106 13.07 -1.38 -20.64
N THR A 107 12.01 -0.63 -20.93
CA THR A 107 11.83 0.05 -22.22
C THR A 107 12.98 1.02 -22.57
N PRO A 108 13.35 2.01 -21.73
CA PRO A 108 14.45 2.92 -22.02
C PRO A 108 15.79 2.17 -22.12
N LEU A 109 16.01 1.13 -21.29
CA LEU A 109 17.21 0.31 -21.35
C LEU A 109 17.32 -0.44 -22.69
N THR A 110 16.23 -1.02 -23.18
CA THR A 110 16.20 -1.68 -24.49
C THR A 110 16.48 -0.69 -25.63
N VAL A 111 15.97 0.54 -25.55
CA VAL A 111 16.27 1.59 -26.55
C VAL A 111 17.75 1.97 -26.52
N LEU A 112 18.33 2.18 -25.32
CA LEU A 112 19.76 2.45 -25.17
C LEU A 112 20.61 1.32 -25.74
N GLN A 113 20.25 0.09 -25.42
CA GLN A 113 20.96 -1.09 -25.89
C GLN A 113 20.90 -1.22 -27.42
N GLY A 114 19.72 -1.01 -28.04
CA GLY A 114 19.58 -1.04 -29.49
C GLY A 114 20.44 0.01 -30.20
N TYR A 115 20.52 1.25 -29.68
CA TYR A 115 21.42 2.26 -30.26
C TYR A 115 22.90 1.92 -30.08
N LEU A 116 23.27 1.35 -28.93
CA LEU A 116 24.64 0.88 -28.70
C LEU A 116 25.02 -0.26 -29.65
N GLU A 117 24.13 -1.23 -29.85
CA GLU A 117 24.31 -2.34 -30.80
C GLU A 117 24.46 -1.81 -32.24
N MET A 118 23.59 -0.89 -32.67
CA MET A 118 23.71 -0.25 -33.99
C MET A 118 25.05 0.47 -34.18
N MET A 119 25.52 1.20 -33.17
CA MET A 119 26.81 1.91 -33.21
C MET A 119 28.02 0.96 -33.20
N GLN A 120 27.88 -0.23 -32.60
CA GLN A 120 28.91 -1.28 -32.63
C GLN A 120 29.00 -1.95 -34.00
N GLU A 121 27.87 -2.17 -34.67
CA GLU A 121 27.83 -2.76 -36.02
C GLU A 121 28.34 -1.79 -37.09
N GLN A 122 27.93 -0.51 -37.02
CA GLN A 122 28.36 0.51 -37.98
C GLN A 122 28.44 1.90 -37.32
N PRO A 123 29.47 2.71 -37.62
CA PRO A 123 29.53 4.09 -37.13
C PRO A 123 28.33 4.89 -37.61
N LEU A 124 27.56 5.43 -36.66
CA LEU A 124 26.52 6.42 -36.98
C LEU A 124 27.19 7.77 -37.29
N GLU A 125 26.76 8.43 -38.36
CA GLU A 125 27.31 9.72 -38.79
C GLU A 125 26.24 10.81 -38.91
N GLY A 126 26.69 12.07 -38.87
CA GLY A 126 25.88 13.27 -39.06
C GLY A 126 24.60 13.29 -38.22
N ALA A 127 23.48 13.62 -38.87
CA ALA A 127 22.17 13.78 -38.23
C ALA A 127 21.67 12.51 -37.53
N THR A 128 22.04 11.31 -38.01
CA THR A 128 21.61 10.05 -37.38
C THR A 128 22.29 9.83 -36.04
N ARG A 129 23.59 10.16 -35.95
CA ARG A 129 24.34 10.12 -34.70
C ARG A 129 23.79 11.10 -33.67
N GLU A 130 23.50 12.33 -34.10
CA GLU A 130 22.94 13.36 -33.21
C GLU A 130 21.58 12.94 -32.66
N LYS A 131 20.69 12.41 -33.52
CA LYS A 131 19.40 11.86 -33.09
C LYS A 131 19.55 10.71 -32.11
N ALA A 132 20.45 9.75 -32.38
CA ALA A 132 20.70 8.63 -31.47
C ALA A 132 21.17 9.12 -30.09
N LEU A 133 22.18 10.00 -30.05
CA LEU A 133 22.68 10.58 -28.80
C LEU A 133 21.61 11.37 -28.05
N HIS A 134 20.76 12.11 -28.77
CA HIS A 134 19.64 12.83 -28.18
C HIS A 134 18.63 11.88 -27.53
N THR A 135 18.15 10.88 -28.27
CA THR A 135 17.21 9.88 -27.75
C THR A 135 17.79 9.14 -26.55
N MET A 136 19.07 8.74 -26.61
CA MET A 136 19.74 8.07 -25.51
C MET A 136 19.82 8.95 -24.25
N ARG A 137 20.10 10.26 -24.43
CA ARG A 137 20.10 11.22 -23.32
C ARG A 137 18.72 11.38 -22.70
N GLU A 138 17.66 11.47 -23.50
CA GLU A 138 16.28 11.52 -23.01
C GLU A 138 15.90 10.26 -22.22
N GLN A 139 16.23 9.08 -22.73
CA GLN A 139 15.99 7.82 -22.02
C GLN A 139 16.75 7.75 -20.70
N THR A 140 18.01 8.21 -20.67
CA THR A 140 18.82 8.27 -19.45
C THR A 140 18.21 9.20 -18.41
N HIS A 141 17.76 10.40 -18.80
CA HIS A 141 17.08 11.32 -17.88
C HIS A 141 15.74 10.77 -17.39
N ARG A 142 14.99 10.06 -18.23
CA ARG A 142 13.77 9.37 -17.80
C ARG A 142 14.07 8.32 -16.72
N MET A 143 15.10 7.51 -16.91
CA MET A 143 15.53 6.52 -15.91
C MET A 143 15.98 7.19 -14.61
N GLU A 144 16.73 8.28 -14.68
CA GLU A 144 17.14 9.08 -13.51
C GLU A 144 15.91 9.59 -12.73
N GLY A 145 14.90 10.10 -13.43
CA GLY A 145 13.63 10.51 -12.83
C GLY A 145 12.92 9.38 -12.09
N LEU A 146 12.82 8.19 -12.70
CA LEU A 146 12.22 7.00 -12.09
C LEU A 146 12.99 6.56 -10.83
N VAL A 147 14.32 6.55 -10.87
CA VAL A 147 15.15 6.22 -9.71
C VAL A 147 14.94 7.23 -8.58
N LYS A 148 14.87 8.53 -8.90
CA LYS A 148 14.62 9.58 -7.90
C LYS A 148 13.25 9.42 -7.24
N GLN A 149 12.22 9.05 -8.01
CA GLN A 149 10.89 8.75 -7.48
C GLN A 149 10.91 7.56 -6.52
N LEU A 150 11.63 6.49 -6.87
CA LEU A 150 11.77 5.30 -6.03
C LEU A 150 12.49 5.60 -4.71
N LEU A 151 13.57 6.39 -4.75
CA LEU A 151 14.26 6.85 -3.54
C LEU A 151 13.38 7.76 -2.68
N THR A 152 12.54 8.59 -3.30
CA THR A 152 11.61 9.47 -2.57
C THR A 152 10.53 8.65 -1.87
N LEU A 153 9.93 7.68 -2.55
CA LEU A 153 8.94 6.78 -1.95
C LEU A 153 9.54 6.00 -0.77
N SER A 154 10.75 5.44 -0.94
CA SER A 154 11.44 4.72 0.13
C SER A 154 11.68 5.59 1.38
N LYS A 155 11.97 6.88 1.21
CA LYS A 155 12.09 7.83 2.33
C LYS A 155 10.76 8.09 3.02
N ILE A 156 9.67 8.20 2.27
CA ILE A 156 8.32 8.39 2.82
C ILE A 156 7.89 7.16 3.62
N GLU A 157 8.14 5.96 3.12
CA GLU A 157 7.80 4.71 3.83
C GLU A 157 8.63 4.48 5.11
N ALA A 158 9.91 4.90 5.09
CA ALA A 158 10.79 4.79 6.25
C ALA A 158 10.56 5.89 7.30
N ALA A 159 9.88 6.99 6.92
CA ALA A 159 9.55 8.04 7.86
C ALA A 159 8.56 7.49 8.91
N PRO A 160 8.82 7.69 10.21
CA PRO A 160 7.80 7.45 11.24
C PRO A 160 6.53 8.19 10.83
N ALA A 161 5.35 7.66 11.19
CA ALA A 161 4.10 8.38 11.04
C ALA A 161 4.15 9.67 11.88
N LEU A 162 4.74 10.72 11.29
CA LEU A 162 4.76 12.05 11.85
C LEU A 162 3.32 12.52 11.75
N LEU A 163 2.68 12.65 12.91
CA LEU A 163 1.46 13.43 13.04
C LEU A 163 1.84 14.88 12.75
N LEU A 164 1.88 15.24 11.46
CA LEU A 164 2.05 16.60 10.98
C LEU A 164 0.73 17.35 11.24
N ASN A 165 0.48 17.67 12.50
CA ASN A 165 -0.68 18.43 12.95
C ASN A 165 -0.35 19.93 13.03
N GLU A 166 0.47 20.43 12.10
CA GLU A 166 0.80 21.85 12.01
C GLU A 166 -0.17 22.55 11.05
N ARG A 167 -0.59 23.76 11.41
CA ARG A 167 -1.36 24.60 10.50
C ARG A 167 -0.45 25.02 9.34
N VAL A 168 -0.90 24.80 8.12
CA VAL A 168 -0.16 25.16 6.89
C VAL A 168 -0.89 26.30 6.19
N ASP A 169 -0.14 27.30 5.72
CA ASP A 169 -0.66 28.37 4.89
C ASP A 169 -0.78 27.88 3.43
N VAL A 170 -1.93 27.26 3.14
CA VAL A 170 -2.27 26.75 1.80
C VAL A 170 -2.21 27.87 0.73
N PRO A 171 -2.77 29.08 0.94
CA PRO A 171 -2.60 30.19 0.01
C PRO A 171 -1.14 30.51 -0.34
N MET A 172 -0.25 30.55 0.66
CA MET A 172 1.17 30.82 0.44
C MET A 172 1.81 29.72 -0.42
N MET A 173 1.55 28.45 -0.10
CA MET A 173 2.07 27.32 -0.87
C MET A 173 1.62 27.36 -2.33
N LEU A 174 0.34 27.68 -2.58
CA LEU A 174 -0.19 27.75 -3.94
C LEU A 174 0.47 28.85 -4.76
N ARG A 175 0.80 30.00 -4.16
CA ARG A 175 1.56 31.06 -4.85
C ARG A 175 2.97 30.62 -5.26
N VAL A 176 3.62 29.78 -4.45
CA VAL A 176 4.94 29.22 -4.79
C VAL A 176 4.83 28.30 -6.01
N VAL A 177 3.85 27.39 -5.98
CA VAL A 177 3.58 26.46 -7.08
C VAL A 177 3.20 27.21 -8.36
N GLU A 178 2.39 28.27 -8.27
CA GLU A 178 2.01 29.10 -9.41
C GLU A 178 3.24 29.72 -10.10
N ARG A 179 4.18 30.29 -9.33
CA ARG A 179 5.40 30.88 -9.89
C ARG A 179 6.25 29.85 -10.63
N GLU A 180 6.44 28.66 -10.04
CA GLU A 180 7.19 27.58 -10.68
C GLU A 180 6.50 27.10 -11.96
N ALA A 181 5.18 26.91 -11.91
CA ALA A 181 4.37 26.48 -13.05
C ALA A 181 4.42 27.50 -14.19
N GLN A 182 4.33 28.80 -13.90
CA GLN A 182 4.46 29.87 -14.90
C GLN A 182 5.85 29.89 -15.54
N ALA A 183 6.92 29.71 -14.74
CA ALA A 183 8.29 29.67 -15.22
C ALA A 183 8.53 28.48 -16.17
N LEU A 184 8.02 27.29 -15.82
CA LEU A 184 8.10 26.09 -16.67
C LEU A 184 7.23 26.17 -17.91
N SER A 185 6.04 26.77 -17.79
CA SER A 185 5.07 26.82 -18.87
C SER A 185 5.50 27.73 -20.02
N GLN A 186 6.41 28.68 -19.81
CA GLN A 186 6.80 29.68 -20.81
C GLN A 186 5.56 30.36 -21.44
N GLN A 187 4.57 30.72 -20.62
CA GLN A 187 3.30 31.34 -21.02
C GLN A 187 2.38 30.50 -21.93
N LYS A 188 2.64 29.19 -22.11
CA LYS A 188 1.78 28.31 -22.91
C LYS A 188 0.47 27.88 -22.25
N HIS A 189 0.36 27.99 -20.93
CA HIS A 189 -0.78 27.53 -20.15
C HIS A 189 -1.25 28.62 -19.18
N THR A 190 -2.55 28.61 -18.88
CA THR A 190 -3.17 29.46 -17.85
C THR A 190 -3.47 28.62 -16.62
N PHE A 191 -3.01 29.06 -15.44
CA PHE A 191 -3.24 28.38 -14.17
C PHE A 191 -4.22 29.22 -13.34
N THR A 192 -5.24 28.58 -12.75
CA THR A 192 -6.22 29.22 -11.87
C THR A 192 -6.26 28.43 -10.56
N PHE A 193 -6.16 29.12 -9.42
CA PHE A 193 -6.21 28.51 -8.10
C PHE A 193 -7.37 29.12 -7.31
N GLU A 194 -8.32 28.30 -6.90
CA GLU A 194 -9.42 28.67 -6.01
C GLU A 194 -9.09 28.19 -4.60
N VAL A 195 -9.08 29.10 -3.64
CA VAL A 195 -8.78 28.78 -2.24
C VAL A 195 -9.93 29.28 -1.39
N ASP A 196 -10.60 28.37 -0.70
CA ASP A 196 -11.62 28.74 0.28
C ASP A 196 -10.97 29.56 1.41
N ALA A 197 -11.61 30.67 1.75
CA ALA A 197 -11.32 31.38 2.98
C ALA A 197 -11.88 30.55 4.14
N GLY A 198 -11.07 29.59 4.62
CA GLY A 198 -11.40 28.72 5.74
C GLY A 198 -11.74 29.46 7.03
#